data_AF-A0A543A9A6-F1
#
_entry.id   AF-A0A543A9A6-F1
#
_cell.length_a   1.000
_cell.length_b   1.000
_cell.length_c   1.000
_cell.angle_alpha   90.00
_cell.angle_beta   90.00
_cell.angle_gamma   90.00
#
_symmetry.space_group_name_H-M   'P 1'
#
loop_
_entity.id
_entity.type
_entity.pdbx_description
1 polymer ?
#
loop_
_entity_poly.entity_id
_entity_poly.type
_entity_poly.pdbx_seq_one_letter_code
_entity_poly.pdbx_strand_id
1 'polypeptide(L)'
;MTEQMTDPITGPATRVALVPGCLALLPEYASLHDPVEELRAACRAAAAWLGADVRVIAGEQGTRVATSLLAEVGTAPVDSGAAYLVVGNGSARRGEKAPGHLDPRAAGFDDVLAEALARPDVEVLGGIDLGLADELLADVAPIVRSAHLLQTVETVAVDYDDDPYGVRYWVARWA
;
A
#
# COMPACT_ATOMS: atom_id res chain seq x y z
N MET A 1 -9.73 -26.02 4.04
CA MET A 1 -10.28 -24.65 3.91
C MET A 1 -9.57 -24.06 2.72
N THR A 2 -10.25 -24.05 1.57
CA THR A 2 -9.60 -23.81 0.27
C THR A 2 -9.32 -22.32 0.12
N GLU A 3 -8.04 -21.94 0.13
CA GLU A 3 -7.60 -20.61 -0.27
C GLU A 3 -8.09 -20.35 -1.69
N GLN A 4 -8.95 -19.34 -1.85
CA GLN A 4 -9.35 -18.86 -3.17
C GLN A 4 -8.15 -18.17 -3.79
N MET A 5 -7.46 -18.90 -4.67
CA MET A 5 -6.49 -18.34 -5.60
C MET A 5 -7.25 -17.34 -6.48
N THR A 6 -7.12 -16.07 -6.13
CA THR A 6 -7.78 -14.95 -6.81
C THR A 6 -7.22 -14.87 -8.23
N ASP A 7 -8.09 -14.78 -9.24
CA ASP A 7 -7.68 -14.64 -10.64
C ASP A 7 -6.63 -13.52 -10.79
N PRO A 8 -5.63 -13.70 -11.68
CA PRO A 8 -4.64 -12.66 -11.91
C PRO A 8 -5.37 -11.39 -12.37
N ILE A 9 -5.14 -10.28 -11.67
CA ILE A 9 -5.58 -8.94 -12.10
C ILE A 9 -5.06 -8.77 -13.53
N THR A 10 -5.92 -8.85 -14.54
CA THR A 10 -5.51 -8.76 -15.95
C THR A 10 -6.25 -7.58 -16.60
N GLY A 11 -5.49 -6.56 -16.97
CA GLY A 11 -5.99 -5.38 -17.69
C GLY A 11 -4.95 -4.25 -17.67
N PRO A 12 -4.87 -3.41 -18.72
CA PRO A 12 -3.96 -2.27 -18.73
C PRO A 12 -4.35 -1.28 -17.62
N ALA A 13 -3.40 -0.93 -16.75
CA ALA A 13 -3.60 0.14 -15.78
C ALA A 13 -3.40 1.50 -16.48
N THR A 14 -4.28 2.45 -16.18
CA THR A 14 -4.07 3.86 -16.55
C THR A 14 -3.60 4.68 -15.36
N ARG A 15 -3.97 4.28 -14.15
CA ARG A 15 -3.54 4.91 -12.90
C ARG A 15 -3.44 3.86 -11.79
N VAL A 16 -2.35 3.88 -11.05
CA VAL A 16 -2.12 3.03 -9.88
C VAL A 16 -1.75 3.93 -8.71
N ALA A 17 -2.28 3.67 -7.53
CA ALA A 17 -1.84 4.29 -6.30
C ALA A 17 -1.59 3.24 -5.22
N LEU A 18 -0.56 3.46 -4.40
CA LEU A 18 -0.27 2.68 -3.19
C LEU A 18 -0.60 3.54 -1.98
N VAL A 19 -1.27 2.95 -0.99
CA VAL A 19 -1.50 3.53 0.35
C VAL A 19 -1.29 2.46 1.42
N PRO A 20 -0.95 2.80 2.67
CA PRO A 20 -0.84 1.80 3.74
C PRO A 20 -2.20 1.33 4.25
N GLY A 21 -2.22 0.10 4.79
CA GLY A 21 -3.40 -0.50 5.41
C GLY A 21 -3.60 -0.15 6.88
N CYS A 22 -2.89 0.85 7.41
CA CYS A 22 -2.89 1.12 8.84
C CYS A 22 -4.24 1.63 9.34
N LEU A 23 -4.74 1.04 10.44
CA LEU A 23 -6.07 1.34 10.98
C LEU A 23 -6.25 2.80 11.43
N ALA A 24 -5.15 3.51 11.71
CA ALA A 24 -5.19 4.94 12.03
C ALA A 24 -5.84 5.79 10.91
N LEU A 25 -5.86 5.29 9.67
CA LEU A 25 -6.55 5.93 8.55
C LEU A 25 -8.08 5.85 8.63
N LEU A 26 -8.65 4.99 9.47
CA LEU A 26 -10.10 4.87 9.61
C LEU A 26 -10.68 6.01 10.46
N PRO A 27 -11.90 6.49 10.16
CA PRO A 27 -12.59 7.51 10.94
C PRO A 27 -12.78 7.15 12.41
N GLU A 28 -12.86 5.85 12.71
CA GLU A 28 -13.00 5.28 14.07
C GLU A 28 -11.84 5.68 15.01
N TYR A 29 -10.67 5.97 14.44
CA TYR A 29 -9.46 6.35 15.17
C TYR A 29 -9.18 7.86 15.10
N ALA A 30 -10.12 8.66 14.56
CA ALA A 30 -10.01 10.11 14.53
C ALA A 30 -9.93 10.65 15.98
N SER A 31 -8.84 11.36 16.27
CA SER A 31 -8.55 11.94 17.58
C SER A 31 -8.41 13.46 17.45
N LEU A 32 -8.51 14.20 18.58
CA LEU A 32 -8.32 15.66 18.60
C LEU A 32 -6.95 16.10 18.05
N HIS A 33 -5.95 15.22 18.16
CA HIS A 33 -4.66 15.34 17.49
C HIS A 33 -4.51 14.12 16.58
N ASP A 34 -4.38 14.33 15.28
CA ASP A 34 -4.24 13.24 14.30
C ASP A 34 -2.77 12.79 14.27
N PRO A 35 -2.44 11.58 14.76
CA PRO A 35 -1.07 11.09 14.80
C PRO A 35 -0.49 10.82 13.39
N VAL A 36 -1.33 10.83 12.35
CA VAL A 36 -0.95 10.50 10.97
C VAL A 36 -1.48 11.54 9.98
N GLU A 37 -1.55 12.81 10.38
CA GLU A 37 -2.16 13.88 9.56
C GLU A 37 -1.56 13.95 8.13
N GLU A 38 -0.24 14.02 8.01
CA GLU A 38 0.44 14.09 6.70
C GLU A 38 0.19 12.83 5.87
N LEU A 39 0.27 11.66 6.50
CA LEU A 39 -0.01 10.39 5.83
C LEU A 39 -1.47 10.31 5.36
N ARG A 40 -2.44 10.72 6.20
CA ARG A 40 -3.86 10.72 5.84
C ARG A 40 -4.13 11.66 4.68
N ALA A 41 -3.54 12.85 4.70
CA ALA A 41 -3.65 13.81 3.61
C ALA A 41 -3.10 13.23 2.30
N ALA A 42 -1.94 12.58 2.35
CA ALA A 42 -1.35 11.90 1.19
C ALA A 42 -2.26 10.77 0.66
N CYS A 43 -2.76 9.89 1.54
CA CYS A 43 -3.70 8.82 1.16
C CYS A 43 -4.95 9.38 0.47
N ARG A 44 -5.54 10.43 1.04
CA ARG A 44 -6.75 11.06 0.48
C ARG A 44 -6.48 11.68 -0.89
N ALA A 45 -5.35 12.37 -1.05
CA ALA A 45 -4.95 12.93 -2.34
C ALA A 45 -4.75 11.84 -3.39
N ALA A 46 -4.11 10.72 -3.02
CA ALA A 46 -3.90 9.58 -3.91
C ALA A 46 -5.22 8.92 -4.33
N ALA A 47 -6.14 8.70 -3.40
CA ALA A 47 -7.46 8.15 -3.70
C ALA A 47 -8.30 9.08 -4.59
N ALA A 48 -8.29 10.38 -4.32
CA ALA A 48 -9.00 11.36 -5.15
C ALA A 48 -8.42 11.42 -6.57
N TRP A 49 -7.10 11.28 -6.72
CA TRP A 49 -6.41 11.31 -8.01
C TRP A 49 -6.75 10.10 -8.90
N LEU A 50 -7.10 8.94 -8.32
CA LEU A 50 -7.55 7.77 -9.08
C LEU A 50 -8.88 8.01 -9.81
N GLY A 51 -9.77 8.83 -9.24
CA GLY A 51 -11.08 9.14 -9.80
C GLY A 51 -12.14 8.06 -9.52
N ALA A 52 -12.90 7.71 -10.56
CA ALA A 52 -13.95 6.68 -10.48
C ALA A 52 -13.44 5.30 -10.94
N ASP A 53 -14.28 4.28 -10.78
CA ASP A 53 -14.02 2.91 -11.24
C ASP A 53 -12.70 2.32 -10.72
N VAL A 54 -12.48 2.48 -9.40
CA VAL A 54 -11.27 2.04 -8.72
C VAL A 54 -11.37 0.58 -8.30
N ARG A 55 -10.46 -0.25 -8.81
CA ARG A 55 -10.25 -1.62 -8.34
C ARG A 55 -9.33 -1.62 -7.13
N VAL A 56 -9.63 -2.43 -6.13
CA VAL A 56 -8.83 -2.53 -4.90
C VAL A 56 -8.01 -3.82 -4.90
N ILE A 57 -6.71 -3.71 -4.60
CA ILE A 57 -5.83 -4.85 -4.34
C ILE A 57 -5.35 -4.74 -2.89
N ALA A 58 -5.92 -5.55 -2.00
CA ALA A 58 -5.66 -5.46 -0.56
C ALA A 58 -5.83 -6.82 0.13
N GLY A 59 -5.35 -6.93 1.37
CA GLY A 59 -5.79 -7.95 2.32
C GLY A 59 -7.09 -7.57 3.04
N GLU A 60 -7.50 -8.34 4.04
CA GLU A 60 -8.75 -8.09 4.81
C GLU A 60 -8.75 -6.71 5.49
N GLN A 61 -7.68 -6.38 6.23
CA GLN A 61 -7.53 -5.07 6.86
C GLN A 61 -7.48 -3.94 5.82
N GLY A 62 -6.64 -4.10 4.79
CA GLY A 62 -6.48 -3.10 3.74
C GLY A 62 -7.78 -2.82 2.98
N THR A 63 -8.66 -3.82 2.83
CA THR A 63 -9.98 -3.66 2.19
C THR A 63 -10.86 -2.68 2.96
N ARG A 64 -10.84 -2.74 4.30
CA ARG A 64 -11.56 -1.78 5.15
C ARG A 64 -11.04 -0.36 4.96
N VAL A 65 -9.72 -0.20 4.93
CA VAL A 65 -9.07 1.12 4.72
C VAL A 65 -9.38 1.67 3.34
N ALA A 66 -9.22 0.87 2.27
CA ALA A 66 -9.55 1.29 0.91
C ALA A 66 -11.02 1.72 0.79
N THR A 67 -11.95 0.93 1.35
CA THR A 67 -13.38 1.24 1.29
C THR A 67 -13.68 2.57 1.97
N SER A 68 -13.13 2.79 3.16
CA SER A 68 -13.29 4.05 3.88
C SER A 68 -12.70 5.24 3.13
N LEU A 69 -11.49 5.08 2.59
CA LEU A 69 -10.76 6.13 1.88
C LEU A 69 -11.44 6.53 0.57
N LEU A 70 -11.91 5.54 -0.20
CA LEU A 70 -12.64 5.78 -1.44
C LEU A 70 -13.99 6.47 -1.17
N ALA A 71 -14.70 6.06 -0.12
CA ALA A 71 -15.94 6.73 0.29
C ALA A 71 -15.70 8.20 0.69
N GLU A 72 -14.60 8.51 1.36
CA GLU A 72 -14.23 9.89 1.74
C GLU A 72 -14.06 10.80 0.52
N VAL A 73 -13.56 10.26 -0.60
CA VAL A 73 -13.38 11.01 -1.85
C VAL A 73 -14.57 10.87 -2.81
N GLY A 74 -15.69 10.29 -2.35
CA GLY A 74 -16.94 10.22 -3.11
C GLY A 74 -17.00 9.12 -4.16
N THR A 75 -16.21 8.04 -4.01
CA THR A 75 -16.21 6.88 -4.90
C THR A 75 -16.34 5.57 -4.11
N ALA A 76 -16.39 4.44 -4.80
CA ALA A 76 -16.45 3.11 -4.19
C ALA A 76 -15.61 2.10 -5.00
N PRO A 77 -15.15 1.01 -4.37
CA PRO A 77 -14.53 -0.09 -5.10
C PRO A 77 -15.46 -0.65 -6.18
N VAL A 78 -14.89 -1.03 -7.31
CA VAL A 78 -15.57 -1.74 -8.40
C VAL A 78 -14.83 -3.01 -8.78
N ASP A 79 -15.53 -3.95 -9.40
CA ASP A 79 -14.93 -5.20 -9.88
C ASP A 79 -14.22 -5.04 -11.24
N SER A 80 -14.58 -4.00 -12.01
CA SER A 80 -13.98 -3.71 -13.32
C SER A 80 -13.68 -2.23 -13.50
N GLY A 81 -12.48 -1.93 -13.99
CA GLY A 81 -11.95 -0.57 -14.08
C GLY A 81 -10.45 -0.59 -14.43
N ALA A 82 -9.91 0.57 -14.81
CA ALA A 82 -8.50 0.74 -15.19
C ALA A 82 -7.66 1.50 -14.14
N ALA A 83 -8.29 1.95 -13.06
CA ALA A 83 -7.63 2.58 -11.92
C ALA A 83 -7.49 1.56 -10.77
N TYR A 84 -6.34 1.53 -10.12
CA TYR A 84 -6.04 0.57 -9.05
C TYR A 84 -5.58 1.26 -7.78
N LEU A 85 -6.23 0.93 -6.65
CA LEU A 85 -5.75 1.26 -5.32
C LEU A 85 -5.16 0.00 -4.69
N VAL A 86 -3.84 -0.02 -4.56
CA VAL A 86 -3.09 -1.06 -3.85
C VAL A 86 -2.98 -0.64 -2.39
N VAL A 87 -3.29 -1.55 -1.47
CA VAL A 87 -3.15 -1.31 -0.03
C VAL A 87 -2.12 -2.24 0.55
N GLY A 88 -1.02 -1.69 1.06
CA GLY A 88 0.07 -2.44 1.66
C GLY A 88 1.11 -1.54 2.31
N ASN A 89 1.93 -2.10 3.20
CA ASN A 89 2.96 -1.37 3.92
C ASN A 89 4.20 -2.24 4.11
N GLY A 90 5.33 -1.60 4.41
CA GLY A 90 6.56 -2.30 4.76
C GLY A 90 6.53 -2.83 6.18
N SER A 91 7.71 -3.13 6.70
CA SER A 91 7.87 -3.79 8.00
C SER A 91 7.33 -2.96 9.16
N ALA A 92 6.90 -3.65 10.23
CA ALA A 92 6.49 -3.05 11.51
C ALA A 92 7.55 -3.27 12.61
N ARG A 93 8.83 -3.39 12.21
CA ARG A 93 9.96 -3.77 13.06
C ARG A 93 11.19 -2.86 12.92
N ARG A 94 11.04 -1.61 12.49
CA ARG A 94 12.18 -0.70 12.21
C ARG A 94 12.80 -0.03 13.44
N GLY A 95 12.20 -0.18 14.62
CA GLY A 95 12.68 0.50 15.83
C GLY A 95 12.31 -0.22 17.11
N GLU A 96 13.00 0.11 18.20
CA GLU A 96 12.80 -0.49 19.53
C GLU A 96 11.35 -0.36 20.03
N LYS A 97 10.68 0.73 19.64
CA LYS A 97 9.28 1.02 20.00
C LYS A 97 8.28 0.62 18.93
N ALA A 98 8.73 -0.03 17.85
CA ALA A 98 7.83 -0.51 16.82
C ALA A 98 6.90 -1.59 17.39
N PRO A 99 5.68 -1.75 16.84
CA PRO A 99 4.74 -2.77 17.29
C PRO A 99 5.35 -4.18 17.37
N GLY A 100 6.20 -4.53 16.40
CA GLY A 100 6.89 -5.83 16.36
C GLY A 100 8.27 -5.85 17.03
N HIS A 101 8.69 -4.77 17.69
CA HIS A 101 10.06 -4.52 18.17
C HIS A 101 11.11 -4.52 17.05
N LEU A 102 12.32 -4.04 17.36
CA LEU A 102 13.39 -3.95 16.37
C LEU A 102 13.79 -5.33 15.85
N ASP A 103 13.75 -5.49 14.53
CA ASP A 103 14.47 -6.54 13.81
C ASP A 103 15.48 -5.85 12.88
N PRO A 104 16.79 -6.12 13.00
CA PRO A 104 17.81 -5.43 12.20
C PRO A 104 17.67 -5.69 10.69
N ARG A 105 16.92 -6.71 10.26
CA ARG A 105 16.65 -7.01 8.85
C ARG A 105 15.62 -6.07 8.24
N ALA A 106 14.77 -5.44 9.07
CA ALA A 106 13.69 -4.56 8.66
C ALA A 106 14.16 -3.40 7.77
N ALA A 107 15.27 -2.78 8.16
CA ALA A 107 15.84 -1.64 7.45
C ALA A 107 16.09 -1.95 5.97
N GLY A 108 16.93 -2.97 5.72
CA GLY A 108 17.30 -3.36 4.37
C GLY A 108 16.15 -3.97 3.55
N PHE A 109 15.22 -4.69 4.21
CA PHE A 109 14.03 -5.21 3.53
C PHE A 109 13.16 -4.09 2.95
N ASP A 110 12.90 -3.04 3.73
CA ASP A 110 12.10 -1.91 3.28
C ASP A 110 12.83 -1.03 2.27
N ASP A 111 14.16 -0.89 2.38
CA ASP A 111 14.95 -0.10 1.43
C ASP A 111 14.86 -0.70 0.01
N VAL A 112 14.85 -2.03 -0.11
CA VAL A 112 14.63 -2.75 -1.38
C VAL A 112 13.24 -2.44 -1.96
N LEU A 113 12.21 -2.48 -1.12
CA LEU A 113 10.85 -2.13 -1.53
C LEU A 113 10.74 -0.65 -1.94
N ALA A 114 11.32 0.26 -1.16
CA ALA A 114 11.29 1.69 -1.44
C ALA A 114 11.92 2.02 -2.80
N GLU A 115 13.08 1.43 -3.10
CA GLU A 115 13.74 1.61 -4.39
C GLU A 115 12.88 1.09 -5.55
N ALA A 116 12.33 -0.11 -5.40
CA ALA A 116 11.50 -0.76 -6.42
C ALA A 116 10.12 -0.08 -6.61
N LEU A 117 9.61 0.63 -5.60
CA LEU A 117 8.37 1.41 -5.71
C LEU A 117 8.64 2.79 -6.36
N ALA A 118 9.73 3.45 -5.99
CA ALA A 118 10.11 4.75 -6.56
C ALA A 118 10.47 4.64 -8.05
N ARG A 119 11.13 3.54 -8.43
CA ARG A 119 11.42 3.17 -9.82
C ARG A 119 10.91 1.74 -10.03
N PRO A 120 9.66 1.56 -10.51
CA PRO A 120 9.04 0.27 -10.71
C PRO A 120 9.96 -0.80 -11.29
N ASP A 121 10.38 -1.71 -10.43
CA ASP A 121 11.14 -2.90 -10.80
C ASP A 121 10.30 -4.14 -10.48
N VAL A 122 9.69 -4.70 -11.51
CA VAL A 122 8.75 -5.81 -11.38
C VAL A 122 9.45 -7.12 -11.04
N GLU A 123 10.71 -7.27 -11.42
CA GLU A 123 11.50 -8.45 -11.03
C GLU A 123 11.80 -8.40 -9.53
N VAL A 124 12.20 -7.23 -9.02
CA VAL A 124 12.44 -7.03 -7.57
C VAL A 124 11.15 -7.19 -6.78
N LEU A 125 10.07 -6.53 -7.18
CA LEU A 125 8.78 -6.64 -6.50
C LEU A 125 8.23 -8.07 -6.54
N GLY A 126 8.41 -8.80 -7.65
CA GLY A 126 8.04 -10.20 -7.78
C GLY A 126 8.92 -11.15 -6.96
N GLY A 127 10.15 -10.74 -6.63
CA GLY A 127 11.13 -11.53 -5.89
C GLY A 127 11.14 -11.30 -4.37
N ILE A 128 10.22 -10.48 -3.84
CA ILE A 128 10.12 -10.21 -2.40
C ILE A 128 9.84 -11.51 -1.64
N ASP A 129 10.68 -11.80 -0.63
CA ASP A 129 10.50 -12.95 0.25
C ASP A 129 9.31 -12.74 1.18
N LEU A 130 8.19 -13.39 0.87
CA LEU A 130 6.95 -13.32 1.65
C LEU A 130 7.09 -13.96 3.04
N GLY A 131 8.01 -14.91 3.23
CA GLY A 131 8.29 -15.50 4.54
C GLY A 131 9.00 -14.49 5.44
N LEU A 132 10.02 -13.82 4.91
CA LEU A 132 10.68 -12.72 5.62
C LEU A 132 9.70 -11.56 5.88
N ALA A 133 8.82 -11.25 4.92
CA ALA A 133 7.80 -10.22 5.11
C ALA A 133 6.87 -10.53 6.30
N ASP A 134 6.43 -11.79 6.44
CA ASP A 134 5.62 -12.24 7.57
C ASP A 134 6.38 -12.12 8.90
N GLU A 135 7.65 -12.56 8.94
CA GLU A 135 8.51 -12.39 10.12
C GLU A 135 8.64 -10.91 10.54
N LEU A 136 8.75 -10.01 9.55
CA LEU A 136 8.88 -8.56 9.73
C LEU A 136 7.54 -7.84 9.92
N LEU A 137 6.43 -8.56 9.93
CA LEU A 137 5.06 -8.02 10.03
C LEU A 137 4.74 -7.00 8.92
N ALA A 138 5.25 -7.23 7.71
CA ALA A 138 5.02 -6.39 6.55
C ALA A 138 3.83 -6.87 5.72
N ASP A 139 2.95 -5.96 5.30
CA ASP A 139 1.81 -6.28 4.41
C ASP A 139 2.20 -5.99 2.95
N VAL A 140 2.97 -6.89 2.36
CA VAL A 140 3.53 -6.72 1.01
C VAL A 140 2.84 -7.57 -0.04
N ALA A 141 2.03 -8.56 0.34
CA ALA A 141 1.39 -9.46 -0.62
C ALA A 141 0.54 -8.70 -1.67
N PRO A 142 -0.23 -7.65 -1.33
CA PRO A 142 -0.93 -6.82 -2.32
C PRO A 142 0.03 -6.08 -3.27
N ILE A 143 1.16 -5.60 -2.75
CA ILE A 143 2.20 -4.91 -3.53
C ILE A 143 2.78 -5.88 -4.57
N VAL A 144 3.20 -7.07 -4.14
CA VAL A 144 3.74 -8.12 -5.02
C VAL A 144 2.73 -8.51 -6.11
N ARG A 145 1.45 -8.74 -5.75
CA ARG A 145 0.40 -9.07 -6.74
C ARG A 145 0.18 -7.95 -7.77
N SER A 146 0.40 -6.70 -7.38
CA SER A 146 0.20 -5.52 -8.23
C SER A 146 1.39 -5.20 -9.14
N ALA A 147 2.55 -5.84 -8.94
CA ALA A 147 3.82 -5.46 -9.58
C ALA A 147 3.71 -5.34 -11.11
N HIS A 148 3.02 -6.28 -11.77
CA HIS A 148 2.81 -6.27 -13.23
C HIS A 148 2.07 -5.02 -13.74
N LEU A 149 1.21 -4.40 -12.93
CA LEU A 149 0.50 -3.17 -13.31
C LEU A 149 1.47 -2.00 -13.50
N LEU A 150 2.61 -2.04 -12.80
CA LEU A 150 3.61 -1.00 -12.84
C LEU A 150 4.53 -1.11 -14.07
N GLN A 151 4.43 -2.16 -14.89
CA GLN A 151 5.22 -2.30 -16.13
C GLN A 151 4.80 -1.33 -17.23
N THR A 152 3.57 -0.82 -17.17
CA THR A 152 2.95 -0.04 -18.25
C THR A 152 2.72 1.42 -17.88
N VAL A 153 3.22 1.86 -16.74
CA VAL A 153 3.01 3.21 -16.18
C VAL A 153 4.32 3.75 -15.62
N GLU A 154 4.45 5.07 -15.57
CA GLU A 154 5.61 5.76 -15.00
C GLU A 154 5.30 6.31 -13.61
N THR A 155 6.34 6.48 -12.78
CA THR A 155 6.17 7.11 -11.47
C THR A 155 5.76 8.56 -11.63
N VAL A 156 4.61 8.92 -11.08
CA VAL A 156 4.12 10.30 -11.01
C VAL A 156 4.63 11.00 -9.76
N ALA A 157 4.55 10.32 -8.60
CA ALA A 157 5.01 10.84 -7.33
C ALA A 157 5.17 9.75 -6.27
N VAL A 158 6.05 10.01 -5.30
CA VAL A 158 6.06 9.40 -3.97
C VAL A 158 5.66 10.50 -3.00
N ASP A 159 4.39 10.50 -2.59
CA ASP A 159 3.78 11.56 -1.78
C ASP A 159 4.06 11.36 -0.26
N TYR A 160 4.43 10.15 0.15
CA TYR A 160 4.84 9.83 1.53
C TYR A 160 5.81 8.65 1.54
N ASP A 161 6.87 8.75 2.35
CA ASP A 161 7.90 7.70 2.51
C ASP A 161 8.60 7.80 3.87
N ASP A 162 7.97 7.29 4.93
CA ASP A 162 8.45 7.47 6.31
C ASP A 162 8.03 6.31 7.24
N ASP A 163 8.60 6.25 8.44
CA ASP A 163 8.36 5.22 9.45
C ASP A 163 8.06 5.76 10.87
N PRO A 164 7.08 6.67 11.05
CA PRO A 164 6.88 7.44 12.28
C PRO A 164 6.64 6.61 13.55
N TYR A 165 6.21 5.36 13.39
CA TYR A 165 5.95 4.42 14.49
C TYR A 165 6.84 3.17 14.43
N GLY A 166 7.97 3.24 13.70
CA GLY A 166 8.78 2.08 13.35
C GLY A 166 8.06 1.12 12.41
N VAL A 167 7.02 1.61 11.72
CA VAL A 167 6.28 0.91 10.66
C VAL A 167 6.45 1.68 9.36
N ARG A 168 6.94 1.02 8.31
CA ARG A 168 7.20 1.69 7.03
C ARG A 168 5.92 1.93 6.24
N TYR A 169 5.65 3.19 5.92
CA TYR A 169 4.50 3.60 5.12
C TYR A 169 4.92 4.30 3.84
N TRP A 170 4.22 3.98 2.75
CA TRP A 170 4.37 4.61 1.45
C TRP A 170 3.04 5.13 0.95
N VAL A 171 3.05 6.30 0.33
CA VAL A 171 1.99 6.75 -0.58
C VAL A 171 2.64 7.11 -1.91
N ALA A 172 2.24 6.45 -2.99
CA ALA A 172 2.84 6.64 -4.30
C ALA A 172 1.80 6.52 -5.41
N ARG A 173 2.09 7.12 -6.56
CA ARG A 173 1.20 7.18 -7.73
C ARG A 173 1.98 6.93 -9.03
N TRP A 174 1.37 6.18 -9.95
CA TRP A 174 1.91 5.87 -11.27
C TRP A 174 0.84 5.98 -12.36
N ALA A 175 1.19 6.51 -13.53
CA ALA A 175 0.30 6.66 -14.70
C ALA A 175 1.05 6.55 -16.03
#